data_AF-A0AAI8YPA6-F1
#
_entry.id   AF-A0AAI8YPA6-F1
#
_cell.length_a   1.000
_cell.length_b   1.000
_cell.length_c   1.000
_cell.angle_alpha   90.00
_cell.angle_beta   90.00
_cell.angle_gamma   90.00
#
_symmetry.space_group_name_H-M   'P 1'
#
loop_
_entity.id
_entity.type
_entity.pdbx_description
1 polymer ?
#
loop_
_entity_poly.entity_id
_entity_poly.type
_entity_poly.pdbx_seq_one_letter_code
_entity_poly.pdbx_strand_id
1 'polypeptide(L)'
;MQQRVRLLLPHREDLLRRPEHDMKRGLRLLKEAGMLKINFAGGEPFLYPDKLAMLCRFYKEDLGLESVSIITNGTKVTRSWIEKHGRWVDMLGVSCDSFDEATNTAIGRGTGDNVAQLFRVRAWCREAGIKF
;
A
#
# COMPACT_ATOMS: atom_id res chain seq x y z
N MET A 1 11.46 -18.00 11.30
CA MET A 1 12.20 -16.97 10.53
C MET A 1 11.17 -16.09 9.82
N GLN A 2 11.11 -14.77 10.05
CA GLN A 2 10.12 -13.91 9.38
C GLN A 2 10.64 -13.50 7.99
N GLN A 3 10.16 -14.18 6.95
CA GLN A 3 10.50 -13.90 5.55
C GLN A 3 9.65 -12.74 4.96
N ARG A 4 9.78 -11.54 5.55
CA ARG A 4 9.08 -10.33 5.11
C ARG A 4 10.03 -9.38 4.37
N VAL A 5 9.63 -8.95 3.17
CA VAL A 5 10.35 -7.94 2.39
C VAL A 5 9.55 -6.64 2.34
N ARG A 6 10.23 -5.50 2.52
CA ARG A 6 9.63 -4.17 2.30
C ARG A 6 10.07 -3.66 0.94
N LEU A 7 9.10 -3.48 0.04
CA LEU A 7 9.35 -2.86 -1.25
C LEU A 7 9.09 -1.35 -1.14
N LEU A 8 10.16 -0.57 -1.25
CA LEU A 8 10.06 0.89 -1.33
C LEU A 8 9.80 1.28 -2.78
N LEU A 9 8.61 1.78 -3.02
CA LEU A 9 8.20 2.34 -4.30
C LEU A 9 8.95 3.67 -4.49
N PRO A 10 9.83 3.80 -5.52
CA PRO A 10 10.60 5.03 -5.75
C PRO A 10 9.72 6.27 -5.97
N HIS A 11 10.33 7.45 -5.80
CA HIS A 11 9.70 8.73 -6.11
C HIS A 11 9.40 8.89 -7.62
N ARG A 12 8.53 9.87 -7.91
CA ARG A 12 7.64 10.08 -9.07
C ARG A 12 7.98 9.50 -10.46
N GLU A 13 9.22 9.26 -10.86
CA GLU A 13 9.56 8.93 -12.26
C GLU A 13 9.94 7.47 -12.52
N ASP A 14 10.58 6.78 -11.57
CA ASP A 14 11.17 5.46 -11.85
C ASP A 14 10.14 4.34 -11.89
N LEU A 15 9.10 4.43 -11.07
CA LEU A 15 8.01 3.45 -11.03
C LEU A 15 7.06 3.59 -12.22
N LEU A 16 6.89 4.80 -12.76
CA LEU A 16 6.11 5.03 -13.98
C LEU A 16 6.73 4.28 -15.16
N ARG A 17 8.06 4.30 -15.26
CA ARG A 17 8.80 3.74 -16.40
C ARG A 17 9.04 2.24 -16.33
N ARG A 18 8.99 1.61 -15.15
CA ARG A 18 9.18 0.15 -15.02
C ARG A 18 8.02 -0.59 -15.71
N PRO A 19 8.30 -1.42 -16.72
CA PRO A 19 7.31 -2.30 -17.34
C PRO A 19 6.76 -3.30 -16.33
N GLU A 20 5.52 -3.76 -16.57
CA GLU A 20 4.87 -4.77 -15.72
C GLU A 20 5.72 -6.05 -15.58
N HIS A 21 6.33 -6.51 -16.67
CA HIS A 21 7.11 -7.74 -16.68
C HIS A 21 8.32 -7.68 -15.72
N ASP A 22 8.98 -6.52 -15.62
CA ASP A 22 10.13 -6.31 -14.74
C ASP A 22 9.72 -6.36 -13.26
N MET A 23 8.62 -5.71 -12.92
CA MET A 23 8.12 -5.70 -11.54
C MET A 23 7.69 -7.11 -11.11
N LYS A 24 6.97 -7.82 -11.99
CA LYS A 24 6.60 -9.23 -11.76
C LYS A 24 7.83 -10.13 -11.63
N ARG A 25 8.86 -9.92 -12.47
CA ARG A 25 10.14 -10.64 -12.37
C ARG A 25 10.80 -10.41 -11.02
N GLY A 26 10.85 -9.17 -10.54
CA GLY A 26 11.38 -8.85 -9.20
C GLY A 26 10.66 -9.60 -8.08
N LEU A 27 9.32 -9.65 -8.12
CA LEU A 27 8.54 -10.40 -7.13
C LEU A 27 8.78 -11.92 -7.20
N ARG A 28 8.99 -12.50 -8.39
CA ARG A 28 9.36 -13.91 -8.55
C ARG A 28 10.72 -14.21 -7.92
N LEU A 29 11.73 -13.38 -8.20
CA LEU A 29 13.07 -13.53 -7.61
C LEU A 29 13.03 -13.44 -6.08
N LEU A 30 12.24 -12.51 -5.53
CA LEU A 30 12.03 -12.41 -4.09
C LEU A 30 11.35 -13.67 -3.51
N LYS A 31 10.35 -14.22 -4.21
CA LYS A 31 9.72 -15.50 -3.83
C LYS A 31 10.73 -16.65 -3.83
N GLU A 32 11.55 -16.76 -4.88
CA GLU A 32 12.60 -17.78 -5.01
C GLU A 32 13.64 -17.67 -3.90
N ALA A 33 13.96 -16.44 -3.47
CA ALA A 33 14.78 -16.17 -2.29
C ALA A 33 14.08 -16.45 -0.95
N GLY A 34 12.84 -16.96 -0.98
CA GLY A 34 12.08 -17.36 0.20
C GLY A 34 11.16 -16.29 0.77
N MET A 35 10.83 -15.19 0.07
CA MET A 35 9.86 -14.22 0.59
C MET A 35 8.47 -14.83 0.73
N LEU A 36 7.84 -14.67 1.91
CA LEU A 36 6.46 -15.08 2.19
C LEU A 36 5.50 -13.91 2.39
N LYS A 37 6.02 -12.73 2.75
CA LYS A 37 5.23 -11.53 3.06
C LYS A 37 5.84 -10.30 2.39
N ILE A 38 5.00 -9.43 1.82
CA ILE A 38 5.44 -8.17 1.22
C ILE A 38 4.77 -6.98 1.90
N ASN A 39 5.54 -5.90 2.05
CA ASN A 39 5.04 -4.60 2.45
C ASN A 39 5.33 -3.56 1.36
N PHE A 40 4.28 -3.06 0.69
CA PHE A 40 4.39 -1.93 -0.24
C PHE A 40 4.41 -0.61 0.54
N ALA A 41 5.53 0.09 0.47
CA ALA A 41 5.75 1.38 1.10
C ALA A 41 6.61 2.26 0.18
N GLY A 42 7.33 3.26 0.69
CA GLY A 42 8.15 4.17 -0.12
C GLY A 42 7.49 5.52 -0.22
N GLY A 43 7.48 6.14 -1.41
CA GLY A 43 6.85 7.44 -1.66
C GLY A 43 5.38 7.49 -1.24
N GLU A 44 4.45 7.35 -2.18
CA GLU A 44 3.03 7.16 -1.86
C GLU A 44 2.46 6.08 -2.78
N PRO A 45 2.20 4.86 -2.29
CA PRO A 45 1.73 3.76 -3.14
C PRO A 45 0.48 4.09 -3.96
N PHE A 46 -0.45 4.86 -3.38
CA PHE A 46 -1.69 5.25 -4.05
C PHE A 46 -1.51 6.36 -5.11
N LEU A 47 -0.27 6.82 -5.39
CA LEU A 47 0.03 7.56 -6.62
C LEU A 47 -0.08 6.68 -7.88
N TYR A 48 0.07 5.36 -7.73
CA TYR A 48 0.01 4.40 -8.84
C TYR A 48 -1.02 3.30 -8.55
N PRO A 49 -2.31 3.65 -8.40
CA PRO A 49 -3.33 2.74 -7.88
C PRO A 49 -3.48 1.46 -8.72
N ASP A 50 -3.39 1.57 -10.05
CA ASP A 50 -3.52 0.43 -10.95
C ASP A 50 -2.31 -0.50 -10.88
N LYS A 51 -1.10 0.07 -10.79
CA LYS A 51 0.13 -0.73 -10.62
C LYS A 51 0.14 -1.41 -9.27
N LEU A 52 -0.24 -0.70 -8.21
CA LEU A 52 -0.36 -1.27 -6.87
C LEU A 52 -1.35 -2.44 -6.85
N ALA A 53 -2.53 -2.26 -7.44
CA ALA A 53 -3.54 -3.31 -7.55
C ALA A 53 -3.03 -4.51 -8.36
N MET A 54 -2.37 -4.27 -9.49
CA MET A 54 -1.74 -5.31 -10.32
C MET A 54 -0.71 -6.11 -9.52
N LEU A 55 0.15 -5.45 -8.74
CA LEU A 55 1.16 -6.12 -7.92
C LEU A 55 0.54 -6.92 -6.76
N CYS A 56 -0.46 -6.37 -6.08
CA CYS A 56 -1.18 -7.08 -5.01
C CYS A 56 -1.85 -8.34 -5.56
N ARG A 57 -2.54 -8.21 -6.70
CA ARG A 57 -3.17 -9.33 -7.40
C ARG A 57 -2.14 -10.39 -7.79
N PHE A 58 -1.06 -10.00 -8.46
CA PHE A 58 -0.01 -10.92 -8.89
C PHE A 58 0.62 -11.66 -7.70
N TYR A 59 0.83 -10.95 -6.60
CA TYR A 59 1.37 -11.54 -5.38
C TYR A 59 0.45 -12.62 -4.77
N LYS A 60 -0.85 -12.36 -4.72
CA LYS A 60 -1.83 -13.27 -4.11
C LYS A 60 -2.26 -14.40 -5.05
N GLU A 61 -2.58 -14.10 -6.29
CA GLU A 61 -3.14 -15.06 -7.25
C GLU A 61 -2.04 -15.85 -7.96
N ASP A 62 -1.06 -15.18 -8.56
CA ASP A 62 -0.04 -15.86 -9.37
C ASP A 62 1.09 -16.44 -8.52
N LEU A 63 1.51 -15.74 -7.47
CA LEU A 63 2.59 -16.21 -6.59
C LEU A 63 2.10 -17.05 -5.40
N GLY A 64 0.83 -16.94 -5.02
CA GLY A 64 0.24 -17.71 -3.92
C GLY A 64 0.89 -17.44 -2.56
N LEU A 65 1.36 -16.21 -2.33
CA LEU A 65 2.12 -15.85 -1.13
C LEU A 65 1.22 -15.34 0.00
N GLU A 66 1.71 -15.46 1.23
CA GLU A 66 0.88 -15.38 2.44
C GLU A 66 0.24 -14.02 2.65
N SER A 67 1.03 -12.93 2.58
CA SER A 67 0.55 -11.63 3.04
C SER A 67 1.07 -10.42 2.28
N VAL A 68 0.14 -9.52 1.96
CA VAL A 68 0.36 -8.18 1.42
C VAL A 68 -0.05 -7.15 2.47
N SER A 69 0.90 -6.27 2.82
CA SER A 69 0.60 -5.05 3.57
C SER A 69 0.94 -3.80 2.75
N ILE A 70 0.23 -2.71 3.00
CA ILE A 70 0.48 -1.41 2.37
C ILE A 70 0.65 -0.35 3.48
N ILE A 71 1.68 0.49 3.37
CA ILE A 71 1.84 1.68 4.19
C ILE A 71 1.67 2.92 3.32
N THR A 72 0.72 3.78 3.66
CA THR A 72 0.33 4.98 2.91
C THR A 72 0.19 6.19 3.83
N ASN A 73 0.25 7.40 3.28
CA ASN A 73 -0.18 8.62 3.99
C ASN A 73 -1.70 8.80 4.02
N GLY A 74 -2.48 7.93 3.36
CA GLY A 74 -3.94 7.91 3.38
C GLY A 74 -4.63 8.90 2.44
N THR A 75 -3.94 9.98 2.03
CA THR A 75 -4.55 11.10 1.27
C THR A 75 -5.10 10.72 -0.11
N LYS A 76 -4.58 9.65 -0.71
CA LYS A 76 -4.99 9.17 -2.05
C LYS A 76 -5.78 7.86 -2.04
N VAL A 77 -6.05 7.32 -0.85
CA VAL A 77 -6.88 6.13 -0.72
C VAL A 77 -8.33 6.51 -1.02
N THR A 78 -9.00 5.73 -1.86
CA THR A 78 -10.41 5.92 -2.20
C THR A 78 -11.22 4.70 -1.84
N ARG A 79 -12.50 4.90 -1.52
CA ARG A 79 -13.48 3.83 -1.28
C ARG A 79 -13.49 2.82 -2.44
N SER A 80 -13.60 3.32 -3.67
CA SER A 80 -13.67 2.49 -4.88
C SER A 80 -12.45 1.57 -5.04
N TRP A 81 -11.24 2.06 -4.71
CA TRP A 81 -10.04 1.23 -4.80
C TRP A 81 -10.10 0.09 -3.79
N ILE A 82 -10.48 0.37 -2.54
CA ILE A 82 -10.62 -0.64 -1.48
C ILE A 82 -11.69 -1.67 -1.84
N GLU A 83 -12.85 -1.25 -2.33
CA GLU A 83 -13.92 -2.17 -2.74
C GLU A 83 -13.50 -3.09 -3.89
N LYS A 84 -12.76 -2.55 -4.88
CA LYS A 84 -12.36 -3.30 -6.09
C LYS A 84 -11.16 -4.23 -5.84
N HIS A 85 -10.22 -3.82 -5.00
CA HIS A 85 -8.89 -4.44 -4.89
C HIS A 85 -8.54 -4.93 -3.48
N GLY A 86 -9.34 -4.58 -2.47
CA GLY A 86 -9.10 -4.88 -1.06
C GLY A 86 -8.97 -6.37 -0.75
N ARG A 87 -9.61 -7.25 -1.52
CA ARG A 87 -9.50 -8.71 -1.39
C ARG A 87 -8.07 -9.26 -1.51
N TRP A 88 -7.14 -8.51 -2.08
CA TRP A 88 -5.73 -8.91 -2.21
C TRP A 88 -4.82 -8.28 -1.14
N VAL A 89 -5.37 -7.51 -0.21
CA VAL A 89 -4.63 -6.76 0.81
C VAL A 89 -5.03 -7.26 2.19
N ASP A 90 -4.06 -7.73 2.98
CA ASP A 90 -4.35 -8.22 4.34
C ASP A 90 -4.29 -7.11 5.39
N MET A 91 -3.45 -6.11 5.17
CA MET A 91 -3.23 -5.00 6.10
C MET A 91 -2.98 -3.69 5.37
N LEU A 92 -3.59 -2.61 5.85
CA LEU A 92 -3.33 -1.25 5.39
C LEU A 92 -3.04 -0.36 6.58
N GLY A 93 -1.78 0.09 6.69
CA GLY A 93 -1.35 1.06 7.70
C GLY A 93 -1.33 2.47 7.13
N VAL A 94 -1.92 3.41 7.87
CA VAL A 94 -1.89 4.84 7.53
C VAL A 94 -0.92 5.56 8.46
N SER A 95 0.02 6.30 7.87
CA SER A 95 0.93 7.16 8.63
C SER A 95 0.14 8.31 9.24
N CYS A 96 0.12 8.39 10.57
CA CYS A 96 -0.54 9.45 11.33
C CYS A 96 0.39 9.86 12.48
N ASP A 97 0.84 11.12 12.46
CA ASP A 97 1.78 11.65 13.45
C ASP A 97 1.05 12.48 14.53
N SER A 98 -0.15 13.00 14.24
CA SER A 98 -1.01 13.71 15.19
C SER A 98 -2.50 13.55 14.85
N PHE A 99 -3.38 13.64 15.87
CA PHE A 99 -4.83 13.77 15.69
C PHE A 99 -5.30 15.23 15.66
N ASP A 100 -4.38 16.18 15.78
CA ASP A 100 -4.63 17.60 15.59
C ASP A 100 -4.17 18.02 14.18
N GLU A 101 -5.10 18.54 13.38
CA GLU A 101 -4.85 19.00 12.01
C GLU A 101 -3.86 20.17 11.96
N ALA A 102 -3.88 21.05 12.96
CA ALA A 102 -2.94 22.17 13.01
C ALA A 102 -1.51 21.67 13.21
N THR A 103 -1.31 20.71 14.13
CA THR A 103 -0.03 20.02 14.31
C THR A 103 0.41 19.32 13.03
N ASN A 104 -0.45 18.53 12.38
CA ASN A 104 -0.11 17.83 11.14
C ASN A 104 0.33 18.80 10.04
N THR A 105 -0.38 19.91 9.88
CA THR A 105 -0.01 20.96 8.91
C THR A 105 1.35 21.57 9.25
N ALA A 106 1.62 21.88 10.53
CA ALA A 106 2.87 22.47 10.98
C ALA A 106 4.09 21.57 10.76
N ILE A 107 3.93 20.24 10.87
CA ILE A 107 5.01 19.28 10.61
C ILE A 107 5.09 18.84 9.13
N GLY A 108 4.33 19.47 8.23
CA GLY A 108 4.33 19.16 6.80
C GLY A 108 3.60 17.86 6.42
N ARG A 109 2.71 17.37 7.27
CA ARG A 109 1.86 16.19 7.03
C ARG A 109 0.48 16.62 6.54
N GLY A 110 0.38 16.84 5.24
CA GLY A 110 -0.88 17.19 4.58
C GLY A 110 -1.23 18.66 4.70
N THR A 111 -2.44 19.01 4.27
CA THR A 111 -2.93 20.39 4.18
C THR A 111 -4.28 20.54 4.90
N GLY A 112 -4.60 19.62 5.81
CA GLY A 112 -5.88 19.48 6.50
C GLY A 112 -6.70 18.27 6.02
N ASP A 113 -7.68 17.86 6.84
CA ASP A 113 -8.61 16.73 6.64
C ASP A 113 -7.95 15.33 6.71
N ASN A 114 -6.68 15.25 7.10
CA ASN A 114 -5.93 14.00 7.24
C ASN A 114 -6.54 13.06 8.29
N VAL A 115 -7.04 13.61 9.40
CA VAL A 115 -7.65 12.86 10.50
C VAL A 115 -9.00 12.32 10.09
N ALA A 116 -9.83 13.12 9.43
CA ALA A 116 -11.11 12.62 8.90
C ALA A 116 -10.87 11.55 7.82
N GLN A 117 -9.89 11.76 6.94
CA GLN A 117 -9.49 10.75 5.95
C GLN A 117 -9.02 9.45 6.61
N LEU A 118 -8.24 9.51 7.69
CA LEU A 118 -7.84 8.35 8.47
C LEU A 118 -9.05 7.52 8.93
N PHE A 119 -10.08 8.17 9.47
CA PHE A 119 -11.31 7.49 9.90
C PHE A 119 -12.11 6.92 8.73
N ARG A 120 -12.18 7.63 7.58
CA ARG A 120 -12.80 7.11 6.36
C ARG A 120 -12.11 5.84 5.87
N VAL A 121 -10.77 5.86 5.78
CA VAL A 121 -9.98 4.68 5.36
C VAL A 121 -10.17 3.53 6.33
N ARG A 122 -10.14 3.78 7.65
CA ARG A 122 -10.43 2.77 8.68
C ARG A 122 -11.79 2.10 8.47
N ALA A 123 -12.82 2.88 8.18
CA ALA A 123 -14.17 2.36 7.93
C ALA A 123 -14.19 1.46 6.69
N TRP A 124 -13.61 1.91 5.58
CA TRP A 124 -13.52 1.12 4.34
C TRP A 124 -12.73 -0.18 4.53
N CYS A 125 -11.62 -0.15 5.27
CA CYS A 125 -10.85 -1.35 5.58
C CYS A 125 -11.67 -2.36 6.39
N ARG A 126 -12.44 -1.90 7.39
CA ARG A 126 -13.34 -2.76 8.16
C ARG A 126 -14.41 -3.42 7.30
N GLU A 127 -15.06 -2.64 6.43
CA GLU A 127 -16.08 -3.14 5.49
C GLU A 127 -15.49 -4.21 4.53
N ALA A 128 -14.24 -4.03 4.10
CA ALA A 128 -13.56 -4.95 3.19
C ALA A 128 -12.82 -6.12 3.88
N GLY A 129 -12.85 -6.23 5.21
CA GLY A 129 -12.14 -7.27 5.96
C GLY A 129 -10.61 -7.11 6.00
N ILE A 130 -10.10 -5.90 5.74
CA ILE A 130 -8.67 -5.57 5.77
C ILE A 130 -8.28 -5.15 7.19
N LYS A 131 -7.15 -5.64 7.70
CA LYS A 131 -6.61 -5.17 8.99
C LYS A 131 -6.12 -3.74 8.86
N PHE A 132 -6.57 -2.87 9.76
CA PHE A 132 -6.18 -1.46 9.83
C PHE A 132 -5.38 -1.21 11.09
#